data_AF-A0A0Q6LYV7-F1
#
_entry.id   AF-A0A0Q6LYV7-F1
#
_cell.length_a   1.000
_cell.length_b   1.000
_cell.length_c   1.000
_cell.angle_alpha   90.00
_cell.angle_beta   90.00
_cell.angle_gamma   90.00
#
_symmetry.space_group_name_H-M   'P 1'
#
loop_
_entity.id
_entity.type
_entity.pdbx_description
1 polymer ?
#
loop_
_entity_poly.entity_id
_entity_poly.type
_entity_poly.pdbx_seq_one_letter_code
_entity_poly.pdbx_strand_id
1 'polypeptide(L)'
;MARSQVREVSGPSAIQGVATPVNTYVRPADPAPSSLHQLAEGLAAFDSGLGALLGKRKEKADENAKQRAIRDAYSGASAGFDEGVKRGLIPPQESPTYMEWYKKTQGDMQGRKIADEFTLAHQQWEGRNGGDPEAFKGFVQDFLKIRVGDITDPQVLAGLNPHIESIYQNGYSVFTQERGEAVKKGALATAGSVTMDTIDRAEQDGKAAGGIDYEGLWGSINAQRDEVLKRHTEAETDAMFVDSILLQAEESGNEELLDLLDRKWGGKDHAISSDPEVRTKVMASRYRIMSAQASKATYIRDQEERQEKVQHNTIVAEELRKMASDPNYQIPEETLKVLGRRDPEFRTKLAGYRKQMADKSFPEDNAALLHVFAEIDRDGSKEFVHGMVAKGVIRDPNTLIRALDRVEQVQKANAQGGIFDSPTYKDVVKRITNATGEGDRGYEGVRGITEHGVRALYEYRSGLLKWVASNPDLASRMGEREKFALEFGQHVLSRVEQNVDLGLEQEQSRPHNPTNYSSDLERQTVQALAQQYGITEQQARTLLLEEYAVEEQAPPATESQSDGDSETIGINLPGSGPGPMAAFWEWLTRDDEQGR
;
A
#
# COMPACT_ATOMS: atom_id res chain seq x y z
N MET A 1 53.16 60.70 -49.42
CA MET A 1 51.76 61.14 -49.61
C MET A 1 50.88 59.91 -49.75
N ALA A 2 49.92 59.71 -48.86
CA ALA A 2 48.64 59.04 -49.11
C ALA A 2 47.92 58.96 -47.76
N ARG A 3 46.97 59.87 -47.58
CA ARG A 3 46.08 59.89 -46.41
C ARG A 3 45.19 58.66 -46.44
N SER A 4 44.93 58.13 -45.24
CA SER A 4 43.99 57.05 -44.97
C SER A 4 42.65 57.28 -45.68
N GLN A 5 42.21 56.25 -46.42
CA GLN A 5 40.91 56.23 -47.06
C GLN A 5 39.81 56.27 -45.99
N VAL A 6 39.01 57.33 -46.05
CA VAL A 6 37.72 57.47 -45.38
C VAL A 6 36.79 56.46 -46.04
N ARG A 7 36.35 55.46 -45.26
CA ARG A 7 35.29 54.56 -45.72
C ARG A 7 33.96 55.28 -45.52
N GLU A 8 33.26 55.44 -46.63
CA GLU A 8 32.01 56.16 -46.78
C GLU A 8 30.93 55.63 -45.82
N VAL A 9 30.33 56.56 -45.08
CA VAL A 9 29.06 56.36 -44.39
C VAL A 9 27.99 56.23 -45.48
N SER A 10 27.60 54.99 -45.78
CA SER A 10 26.46 54.74 -46.65
C SER A 10 25.18 55.15 -45.93
N GLY A 11 24.41 56.02 -46.59
CA GLY A 11 23.24 56.69 -46.03
C GLY A 11 22.07 55.77 -45.65
N PRO A 12 21.02 56.34 -45.03
CA PRO A 12 19.85 55.59 -44.60
C PRO A 12 19.21 54.92 -45.82
N SER A 13 19.13 53.59 -45.79
CA SER A 13 18.38 52.81 -46.77
C SER A 13 16.96 53.35 -46.84
N ALA A 14 16.54 53.70 -48.06
CA ALA A 14 15.20 54.12 -48.39
C ALA A 14 14.16 53.23 -47.70
N ILE A 15 13.27 53.84 -46.92
CA ILE A 15 12.08 53.19 -46.38
C ILE A 15 11.20 52.85 -47.58
N GLN A 16 11.35 51.63 -48.09
CA GLN A 16 10.36 51.02 -48.95
C GLN A 16 9.11 50.79 -48.10
N GLY A 17 8.05 51.55 -48.37
CA GLY A 17 6.73 51.29 -47.81
C GLY A 17 6.23 49.96 -48.35
N VAL A 18 6.50 48.87 -47.63
CA VAL A 18 5.81 47.59 -47.86
C VAL A 18 4.42 47.74 -47.28
N ALA A 19 3.46 48.08 -48.13
CA ALA A 19 2.05 47.95 -47.81
C ALA A 19 1.75 46.45 -47.69
N THR A 20 1.80 45.94 -46.46
CA THR A 20 1.11 44.69 -46.14
C THR A 20 -0.39 44.91 -46.40
N PRO A 21 -1.07 44.02 -47.15
CA PRO A 21 -2.51 44.16 -47.37
C PRO A 21 -3.21 44.10 -46.02
N VAL A 22 -3.73 45.25 -45.59
CA VAL A 22 -4.64 45.35 -44.45
C VAL A 22 -5.88 44.55 -44.83
N ASN A 23 -6.21 43.58 -43.99
CA ASN A 23 -7.38 42.74 -44.14
C ASN A 23 -8.63 43.65 -44.24
N THR A 24 -9.30 43.67 -45.39
CA THR A 24 -10.50 44.50 -45.67
C THR A 24 -11.76 43.99 -44.97
N TYR A 25 -11.63 43.05 -44.03
CA TYR A 25 -12.70 42.52 -43.18
C TYR A 25 -12.49 42.82 -41.69
N VAL A 26 -11.72 43.86 -41.35
CA VAL A 26 -11.77 44.43 -40.00
C VAL A 26 -12.89 45.45 -39.98
N ARG A 27 -14.00 45.13 -39.29
CA ARG A 27 -15.03 46.11 -38.95
C ARG A 27 -14.35 47.33 -38.31
N PRO A 28 -14.79 48.57 -38.60
CA PRO A 28 -14.34 49.74 -37.86
C PRO A 28 -14.38 49.43 -36.36
N ALA A 29 -13.35 49.80 -35.61
CA ALA A 29 -13.40 49.72 -34.16
C ALA A 29 -14.70 50.37 -33.70
N ASP A 30 -15.54 49.59 -33.02
CA ASP A 30 -16.81 50.11 -32.50
C ASP A 30 -16.49 51.36 -31.69
N PRO A 31 -17.23 52.47 -31.92
CA PRO A 31 -16.96 53.72 -31.23
C PRO A 31 -16.97 53.45 -29.73
N ALA A 32 -15.90 53.85 -29.04
CA ALA A 32 -15.82 53.76 -27.58
C ALA A 32 -17.13 54.27 -26.98
N PRO A 33 -17.78 53.50 -26.08
CA PRO A 33 -19.14 53.80 -25.64
C PRO A 33 -19.13 55.19 -25.02
N SER A 34 -19.81 56.13 -25.69
CA SER A 34 -19.98 57.48 -25.16
C SER A 34 -20.61 57.39 -23.76
N SER A 35 -20.33 58.35 -22.88
CA SER A 35 -21.02 58.44 -21.58
C SER A 35 -22.55 58.51 -21.72
N LEU A 36 -23.04 58.90 -22.90
CA LEU A 36 -24.44 58.84 -23.32
C LEU A 36 -24.91 57.43 -23.68
N HIS A 37 -24.05 56.55 -24.19
CA HIS A 37 -24.34 55.14 -24.45
C HIS A 37 -24.34 54.31 -23.15
N GLN A 38 -23.44 54.59 -22.19
CA GLN A 38 -23.52 54.01 -20.84
C GLN A 38 -24.71 54.53 -20.04
N LEU A 39 -25.12 55.79 -20.24
CA LEU A 39 -26.38 56.31 -19.69
C LEU A 39 -27.60 55.70 -20.38
N ALA A 40 -27.55 55.44 -21.69
CA ALA A 40 -28.60 54.79 -22.44
C ALA A 40 -28.69 53.27 -22.15
N GLU A 41 -27.58 52.57 -21.92
CA GLU A 41 -27.55 51.19 -21.40
C GLU A 41 -27.96 51.16 -19.93
N GLY A 42 -27.58 52.15 -19.12
CA GLY A 42 -28.05 52.30 -17.75
C GLY A 42 -29.56 52.57 -17.69
N LEU A 43 -30.10 53.40 -18.58
CA LEU A 43 -31.53 53.67 -18.72
C LEU A 43 -32.27 52.51 -19.40
N ALA A 44 -31.66 51.77 -20.34
CA ALA A 44 -32.26 50.59 -20.95
C ALA A 44 -32.21 49.37 -20.01
N ALA A 45 -31.20 49.25 -19.15
CA ALA A 45 -31.16 48.32 -18.02
C ALA A 45 -32.15 48.74 -16.92
N PHE A 46 -32.38 50.05 -16.74
CA PHE A 46 -33.41 50.57 -15.85
C PHE A 46 -34.81 50.38 -16.43
N ASP A 47 -35.01 50.47 -17.75
CA ASP A 47 -36.30 50.32 -18.46
C ASP A 47 -36.64 48.84 -18.73
N SER A 48 -35.65 47.98 -18.98
CA SER A 48 -35.81 46.52 -18.97
C SER A 48 -35.92 45.97 -17.55
N GLY A 49 -35.23 46.56 -16.58
CA GLY A 49 -35.41 46.30 -15.15
C GLY A 49 -36.78 46.75 -14.65
N LEU A 50 -37.28 47.92 -15.09
CA LEU A 50 -38.64 48.37 -14.83
C LEU A 50 -39.65 47.53 -15.61
N GLY A 51 -39.35 47.11 -16.83
CA GLY A 51 -40.20 46.25 -17.66
C GLY A 51 -40.30 44.84 -17.08
N ALA A 52 -39.23 44.31 -16.51
CA ALA A 52 -39.21 43.05 -15.77
C ALA A 52 -39.86 43.21 -14.39
N LEU A 53 -39.76 44.37 -13.74
CA LEU A 53 -40.39 44.64 -12.44
C LEU A 53 -41.88 44.97 -12.57
N LEU A 54 -42.29 45.66 -13.63
CA LEU A 54 -43.67 45.89 -14.05
C LEU A 54 -44.27 44.62 -14.64
N GLY A 55 -43.47 43.83 -15.37
CA GLY A 55 -43.81 42.47 -15.82
C GLY A 55 -44.07 41.56 -14.63
N LYS A 56 -43.15 41.50 -13.65
CA LYS A 56 -43.35 40.78 -12.38
C LYS A 56 -44.48 41.36 -11.53
N ARG A 57 -44.72 42.68 -11.55
CA ARG A 57 -45.87 43.29 -10.87
C ARG A 57 -47.17 42.98 -11.59
N LYS A 58 -47.17 42.89 -12.91
CA LYS A 58 -48.31 42.54 -13.74
C LYS A 58 -48.60 41.05 -13.64
N GLU A 59 -47.60 40.18 -13.69
CA GLU A 59 -47.73 38.76 -13.33
C GLU A 59 -48.22 38.60 -11.91
N LYS A 60 -47.69 39.32 -10.91
CA LYS A 60 -48.24 39.31 -9.55
C LYS A 60 -49.65 39.88 -9.47
N ALA A 61 -50.00 40.88 -10.28
CA ALA A 61 -51.33 41.47 -10.31
C ALA A 61 -52.32 40.56 -11.02
N ASP A 62 -51.90 39.85 -12.06
CA ASP A 62 -52.65 38.88 -12.85
C ASP A 62 -52.77 37.57 -12.06
N GLU A 63 -51.75 37.16 -11.30
CA GLU A 63 -51.83 36.09 -10.29
C GLU A 63 -52.73 36.50 -9.13
N ASN A 64 -52.64 37.73 -8.63
CA ASN A 64 -53.55 38.21 -7.57
C ASN A 64 -54.98 38.37 -8.09
N ALA A 65 -55.17 38.71 -9.37
CA ALA A 65 -56.47 38.80 -10.02
C ALA A 65 -57.00 37.41 -10.34
N LYS A 66 -56.15 36.46 -10.72
CA LYS A 66 -56.48 35.04 -10.85
C LYS A 66 -56.83 34.44 -9.49
N GLN A 67 -56.06 34.74 -8.44
CA GLN A 67 -56.37 34.34 -7.06
C GLN A 67 -57.63 35.03 -6.53
N ARG A 68 -57.90 36.30 -6.89
CA ARG A 68 -59.16 36.99 -6.56
C ARG A 68 -60.33 36.43 -7.37
N ALA A 69 -60.17 36.11 -8.64
CA ALA A 69 -61.21 35.51 -9.47
C ALA A 69 -61.51 34.07 -9.02
N ILE A 70 -60.49 33.31 -8.64
CA ILE A 70 -60.60 32.01 -7.98
C ILE A 70 -61.29 32.18 -6.62
N ARG A 71 -60.86 33.14 -5.78
CA ARG A 71 -61.48 33.46 -4.49
C ARG A 71 -62.93 33.91 -4.63
N ASP A 72 -63.26 34.70 -5.65
CA ASP A 72 -64.59 35.27 -5.84
C ASP A 72 -65.52 34.24 -6.49
N ALA A 73 -65.01 33.38 -7.40
CA ALA A 73 -65.71 32.19 -7.89
C ALA A 73 -65.96 31.15 -6.79
N TYR A 74 -65.02 31.01 -5.84
CA TYR A 74 -65.22 30.20 -4.64
C TYR A 74 -66.15 30.90 -3.64
N SER A 75 -66.07 32.21 -3.41
CA SER A 75 -66.90 32.90 -2.40
C SER A 75 -68.42 32.82 -2.63
N GLY A 76 -68.85 32.63 -3.88
CA GLY A 76 -70.27 32.42 -4.22
C GLY A 76 -70.81 31.03 -3.87
N ALA A 77 -69.93 30.02 -3.68
CA ALA A 77 -70.32 28.62 -3.42
C ALA A 77 -69.62 27.98 -2.19
N SER A 78 -68.48 28.49 -1.75
CA SER A 78 -67.62 27.98 -0.66
C SER A 78 -67.85 28.66 0.69
N ALA A 79 -68.58 29.80 0.72
CA ALA A 79 -68.94 30.48 1.96
C ALA A 79 -69.69 29.55 2.94
N GLY A 80 -70.48 28.60 2.43
CA GLY A 80 -71.15 27.59 3.27
C GLY A 80 -70.20 26.54 3.87
N PHE A 81 -69.13 26.16 3.15
CA PHE A 81 -68.22 25.11 3.58
C PHE A 81 -67.09 25.63 4.49
N ASP A 82 -66.46 26.75 4.15
CA ASP A 82 -65.37 27.30 4.96
C ASP A 82 -65.87 27.89 6.29
N GLU A 83 -67.07 28.49 6.29
CA GLU A 83 -67.72 28.95 7.52
C GLU A 83 -68.28 27.77 8.34
N GLY A 84 -68.74 26.72 7.68
CA GLY A 84 -69.15 25.45 8.30
C GLY A 84 -68.01 24.73 9.01
N VAL A 85 -66.82 24.67 8.40
CA VAL A 85 -65.61 24.11 9.03
C VAL A 85 -65.15 24.96 10.21
N LYS A 86 -65.11 26.29 10.07
CA LYS A 86 -64.73 27.21 11.17
C LYS A 86 -65.68 27.14 12.37
N ARG A 87 -66.98 26.87 12.12
CA ARG A 87 -68.00 26.70 13.16
C ARG A 87 -68.13 25.25 13.65
N GLY A 88 -67.33 24.30 13.12
CA GLY A 88 -67.35 22.88 13.49
C GLY A 88 -68.58 22.11 13.00
N LEU A 89 -69.36 22.69 12.08
CA LEU A 89 -70.59 22.10 11.52
C LEU A 89 -70.31 21.12 10.38
N ILE A 90 -69.15 21.25 9.71
CA ILE A 90 -68.68 20.37 8.65
C ILE A 90 -67.24 19.95 9.00
N PRO A 91 -66.93 18.65 9.01
CA PRO A 91 -65.55 18.19 9.19
C PRO A 91 -64.61 18.81 8.14
N PRO A 92 -63.38 19.24 8.50
CA PRO A 92 -62.43 19.85 7.57
C PRO A 92 -62.14 19.03 6.30
N GLN A 93 -62.31 17.70 6.38
CA GLN A 93 -62.09 16.75 5.29
C GLN A 93 -63.16 16.81 4.19
N GLU A 94 -64.32 17.41 4.49
CA GLU A 94 -65.47 17.52 3.57
C GLU A 94 -65.51 18.86 2.80
N SER A 95 -64.67 19.84 3.17
CA SER A 95 -64.52 21.10 2.41
C SER A 95 -63.52 20.93 1.26
N PRO A 96 -63.95 21.02 -0.01
CA PRO A 96 -63.04 20.91 -1.16
C PRO A 96 -61.96 22.01 -1.16
N THR A 97 -62.31 23.20 -0.68
CA THR A 97 -61.41 24.37 -0.62
C THR A 97 -60.34 24.21 0.46
N TYR A 98 -60.73 23.70 1.64
CA TYR A 98 -59.75 23.38 2.69
C TYR A 98 -58.79 22.29 2.22
N MET A 99 -59.31 21.24 1.58
CA MET A 99 -58.50 20.13 1.05
C MET A 99 -57.53 20.58 -0.05
N GLU A 100 -57.92 21.50 -0.93
CA GLU A 100 -57.04 22.08 -1.95
C GLU A 100 -55.84 22.82 -1.33
N TRP A 101 -56.10 23.72 -0.37
CA TRP A 101 -55.03 24.47 0.30
C TRP A 101 -54.18 23.58 1.19
N TYR A 102 -54.78 22.61 1.88
CA TYR A 102 -54.07 21.63 2.68
C TYR A 102 -53.09 20.83 1.81
N LYS A 103 -53.55 20.28 0.68
CA LYS A 103 -52.72 19.53 -0.28
C LYS A 103 -51.64 20.39 -0.91
N LYS A 104 -51.94 21.64 -1.27
CA LYS A 104 -50.94 22.58 -1.77
C LYS A 104 -49.86 22.90 -0.73
N THR A 105 -50.25 23.10 0.52
CA THR A 105 -49.32 23.34 1.64
C THR A 105 -48.50 22.10 1.96
N GLN A 106 -49.11 20.92 1.88
CA GLN A 106 -48.42 19.64 1.98
C GLN A 106 -47.36 19.50 0.87
N GLY A 107 -47.69 19.87 -0.37
CA GLY A 107 -46.75 19.95 -1.49
C GLY A 107 -45.60 20.94 -1.26
N ASP A 108 -45.87 22.12 -0.70
CA ASP A 108 -44.83 23.10 -0.35
C ASP A 108 -43.86 22.56 0.71
N MET A 109 -44.37 21.97 1.79
CA MET A 109 -43.53 21.38 2.83
C MET A 109 -42.68 20.22 2.29
N GLN A 110 -43.28 19.37 1.45
CA GLN A 110 -42.57 18.28 0.80
C GLN A 110 -41.51 18.81 -0.18
N GLY A 111 -41.79 19.88 -0.91
CA GLY A 111 -40.84 20.53 -1.82
C GLY A 111 -39.62 21.08 -1.12
N ARG A 112 -39.79 21.74 0.03
CA ARG A 112 -38.66 22.19 0.86
C ARG A 112 -37.79 21.03 1.31
N LYS A 113 -38.41 19.94 1.77
CA LYS A 113 -37.69 18.73 2.18
C LYS A 113 -36.90 18.13 1.02
N ILE A 114 -37.50 18.06 -0.17
CA ILE A 114 -36.83 17.54 -1.38
C ILE A 114 -35.68 18.46 -1.80
N ALA A 115 -35.79 19.78 -1.66
CA ALA A 115 -34.70 20.72 -1.95
C ALA A 115 -33.51 20.56 -0.98
N ASP A 116 -33.78 20.33 0.31
CA ASP A 116 -32.74 20.03 1.30
C ASP A 116 -32.06 18.69 0.99
N GLU A 117 -32.85 17.65 0.68
CA GLU A 117 -32.34 16.34 0.25
C GLU A 117 -31.51 16.43 -1.03
N PHE A 118 -31.91 17.29 -1.99
CA PHE A 118 -31.19 17.51 -3.23
C PHE A 118 -29.82 18.11 -2.97
N THR A 119 -29.73 19.10 -2.09
CA THR A 119 -28.45 19.73 -1.73
C THR A 119 -27.47 18.68 -1.19
N LEU A 120 -27.95 17.77 -0.35
CA LEU A 120 -27.16 16.69 0.24
C LEU A 120 -26.77 15.64 -0.80
N ALA A 121 -27.71 15.24 -1.67
CA ALA A 121 -27.46 14.31 -2.77
C ALA A 121 -26.46 14.87 -3.78
N HIS A 122 -26.53 16.16 -4.10
CA HIS A 122 -25.60 16.84 -5.00
C HIS A 122 -24.18 16.86 -4.42
N GLN A 123 -24.02 17.09 -3.11
CA GLN A 123 -22.70 17.05 -2.46
C GLN A 123 -22.06 15.64 -2.49
N GLN A 124 -22.90 14.60 -2.46
CA GLN A 124 -22.45 13.19 -2.50
C GLN A 124 -22.33 12.65 -3.93
N TRP A 125 -22.76 13.41 -4.93
CA TRP A 125 -22.76 12.96 -6.32
C TRP A 125 -21.33 12.95 -6.88
N GLU A 126 -20.85 11.78 -7.29
CA GLU A 126 -19.49 11.61 -7.83
C GLU A 126 -19.25 12.46 -9.09
N GLY A 127 -20.29 12.70 -9.89
CA GLY A 127 -20.23 13.50 -11.11
C GLY A 127 -20.18 15.02 -10.87
N ARG A 128 -20.20 15.49 -9.62
CA ARG A 128 -20.27 16.91 -9.27
C ARG A 128 -19.16 17.77 -9.87
N ASN A 129 -17.95 17.21 -9.99
CA ASN A 129 -16.80 17.90 -10.58
C ASN A 129 -16.59 17.54 -12.07
N GLY A 130 -17.52 16.77 -12.65
CA GLY A 130 -17.42 16.27 -14.02
C GLY A 130 -17.67 17.35 -15.08
N GLY A 131 -17.13 17.12 -16.28
CA GLY A 131 -17.27 18.03 -17.42
C GLY A 131 -18.63 18.00 -18.11
N ASP A 132 -19.43 16.95 -17.86
CA ASP A 132 -20.60 16.58 -18.67
C ASP A 132 -21.93 17.17 -18.14
N PRO A 133 -22.55 18.12 -18.87
CA PRO A 133 -23.85 18.67 -18.49
C PRO A 133 -25.00 17.66 -18.60
N GLU A 134 -24.88 16.63 -19.43
CA GLU A 134 -25.91 15.59 -19.57
C GLU A 134 -25.92 14.65 -18.37
N ALA A 135 -24.75 14.38 -17.78
CA ALA A 135 -24.65 13.65 -16.52
C ALA A 135 -25.38 14.38 -15.36
N PHE A 136 -25.27 15.71 -15.28
CA PHE A 136 -26.03 16.50 -14.30
C PHE A 136 -27.54 16.40 -14.55
N LYS A 137 -27.99 16.52 -15.81
CA LYS A 137 -29.41 16.36 -16.14
C LYS A 137 -29.93 14.97 -15.76
N GLY A 138 -29.18 13.92 -16.05
CA GLY A 138 -29.50 12.55 -15.67
C GLY A 138 -29.62 12.39 -14.15
N PHE A 139 -28.64 12.91 -13.40
CA PHE A 139 -28.68 12.91 -11.93
C PHE A 139 -29.92 13.61 -11.37
N VAL A 140 -30.25 14.82 -11.84
CA VAL A 140 -31.44 15.55 -11.37
C VAL A 140 -32.73 14.81 -11.76
N GLN A 141 -32.80 14.25 -12.97
CA GLN A 141 -33.95 13.46 -13.42
C GLN A 141 -34.16 12.21 -12.56
N ASP A 142 -33.11 11.45 -12.28
CA ASP A 142 -33.18 10.26 -11.44
C ASP A 142 -33.56 10.60 -10.00
N PHE A 143 -32.97 11.68 -9.45
CA PHE A 143 -33.30 12.18 -8.12
C PHE A 143 -34.79 12.55 -8.01
N LEU A 144 -35.31 13.32 -8.97
CA LEU A 144 -36.71 13.73 -8.98
C LEU A 144 -37.64 12.55 -9.25
N LYS A 145 -37.27 11.62 -10.13
CA LYS A 145 -38.06 10.40 -10.38
C LYS A 145 -38.27 9.59 -9.11
N ILE A 146 -37.23 9.41 -8.30
CA ILE A 146 -37.28 8.65 -7.04
C ILE A 146 -38.10 9.39 -5.96
N ARG A 147 -38.08 10.73 -5.94
CA ARG A 147 -38.67 11.52 -4.85
C ARG A 147 -40.04 12.12 -5.15
N VAL A 148 -40.39 12.25 -6.43
CA VAL A 148 -41.62 12.89 -6.92
C VAL A 148 -42.46 11.95 -7.79
N GLY A 149 -41.88 10.89 -8.37
CA GLY A 149 -42.53 10.05 -9.38
C GLY A 149 -43.86 9.41 -8.95
N ASP A 150 -44.04 9.15 -7.65
CA ASP A 150 -45.27 8.53 -7.11
C ASP A 150 -46.38 9.55 -6.77
N ILE A 151 -46.11 10.85 -6.90
CA ILE A 151 -47.06 11.92 -6.56
C ILE A 151 -47.94 12.20 -7.78
N THR A 152 -49.18 11.73 -7.74
CA THR A 152 -50.15 11.91 -8.83
C THR A 152 -51.19 13.00 -8.57
N ASP A 153 -51.27 13.53 -7.34
CA ASP A 153 -52.26 14.54 -6.96
C ASP A 153 -51.91 15.93 -7.53
N PRO A 154 -52.75 16.50 -8.43
CA PRO A 154 -52.47 17.78 -9.08
C PRO A 154 -52.32 18.96 -8.10
N GLN A 155 -53.02 18.94 -6.96
CA GLN A 155 -53.00 20.03 -5.98
C GLN A 155 -51.72 19.99 -5.13
N VAL A 156 -51.22 18.79 -4.84
CA VAL A 156 -49.92 18.59 -4.19
C VAL A 156 -48.79 18.99 -5.15
N LEU A 157 -48.86 18.57 -6.41
CA LEU A 157 -47.90 18.95 -7.45
C LEU A 157 -47.84 20.47 -7.65
N ALA A 158 -48.97 21.17 -7.61
CA ALA A 158 -49.02 22.63 -7.72
C ALA A 158 -48.26 23.36 -6.58
N GLY A 159 -48.20 22.77 -5.38
CA GLY A 159 -47.37 23.30 -4.27
C GLY A 159 -45.89 22.92 -4.40
N LEU A 160 -45.61 21.79 -5.06
CA LEU A 160 -44.28 21.21 -5.19
C LEU A 160 -43.45 21.82 -6.35
N ASN A 161 -44.10 22.12 -7.48
CA ASN A 161 -43.45 22.56 -8.71
C ASN A 161 -42.47 23.74 -8.57
N PRO A 162 -42.76 24.81 -7.77
CA PRO A 162 -41.81 25.92 -7.59
C PRO A 162 -40.47 25.47 -6.99
N HIS A 163 -40.48 24.45 -6.12
CA HIS A 163 -39.26 23.90 -5.53
C HIS A 163 -38.50 23.01 -6.52
N ILE A 164 -39.20 22.25 -7.36
CA ILE A 164 -38.59 21.46 -8.44
C ILE A 164 -37.89 22.37 -9.46
N GLU A 165 -38.54 23.45 -9.89
CA GLU A 165 -37.93 24.45 -10.77
C GLU A 165 -36.71 25.11 -10.10
N SER A 166 -36.81 25.42 -8.80
CA SER A 166 -35.69 25.96 -8.04
C SER A 166 -34.51 24.98 -7.96
N ILE A 167 -34.76 23.67 -7.82
CA ILE A 167 -33.72 22.63 -7.84
C ILE A 167 -32.99 22.62 -9.18
N TYR A 168 -33.73 22.69 -10.30
CA TYR A 168 -33.10 22.74 -11.63
C TYR A 168 -32.26 24.00 -11.84
N GLN A 169 -32.81 25.18 -11.54
CA GLN A 169 -32.13 26.46 -11.80
C GLN A 169 -30.94 26.68 -10.86
N ASN A 170 -31.14 26.50 -9.56
CA ASN A 170 -30.07 26.71 -8.58
C ASN A 170 -29.04 25.59 -8.64
N GLY A 171 -29.48 24.33 -8.79
CA GLY A 171 -28.57 23.19 -8.90
C GLY A 171 -27.65 23.31 -10.12
N TYR A 172 -28.18 23.71 -11.27
CA TYR A 172 -27.35 23.90 -12.47
C TYR A 172 -26.34 25.05 -12.32
N SER A 173 -26.76 26.17 -11.71
CA SER A 173 -25.86 27.28 -11.40
C SER A 173 -24.73 26.86 -10.46
N VAL A 174 -25.04 26.10 -9.41
CA VAL A 174 -24.04 25.59 -8.45
C VAL A 174 -23.10 24.61 -9.15
N PHE A 175 -23.62 23.65 -9.91
CA PHE A 175 -22.82 22.69 -10.68
C PHE A 175 -21.85 23.40 -11.65
N THR A 176 -22.32 24.39 -12.41
CA THR A 176 -21.46 25.12 -13.36
C THR A 176 -20.38 25.95 -12.66
N GLN A 177 -20.68 26.53 -11.49
CA GLN A 177 -19.70 27.22 -10.66
C GLN A 177 -18.64 26.24 -10.13
N GLU A 178 -19.06 25.14 -9.48
CA GLU A 178 -18.16 24.14 -8.90
C GLU A 178 -17.28 23.49 -9.98
N ARG A 179 -17.85 23.21 -11.17
CA ARG A 179 -17.08 22.76 -12.34
C ARG A 179 -16.04 23.79 -12.76
N GLY A 180 -16.40 25.06 -12.83
CA GLY A 180 -15.47 26.14 -13.14
C GLY A 180 -14.30 26.20 -12.16
N GLU A 181 -14.59 26.08 -10.86
CA GLU A 181 -13.58 26.03 -9.79
C GLU A 181 -12.70 24.77 -9.89
N ALA A 182 -13.29 23.60 -10.17
CA ALA A 182 -12.56 22.35 -10.33
C ALA A 182 -11.62 22.38 -11.54
N VAL A 183 -12.09 22.88 -12.70
CA VAL A 183 -11.26 23.07 -13.89
C VAL A 183 -10.13 24.06 -13.62
N LYS A 184 -10.42 25.17 -12.92
CA LYS A 184 -9.41 26.16 -12.53
C LYS A 184 -8.34 25.56 -11.61
N LYS A 185 -8.74 24.78 -10.60
CA LYS A 185 -7.81 24.07 -9.71
C LYS A 185 -7.00 23.01 -10.44
N GLY A 186 -7.63 22.25 -11.34
CA GLY A 186 -6.95 21.27 -12.19
C GLY A 186 -5.88 21.91 -13.08
N ALA A 187 -6.21 23.04 -13.73
CA ALA A 187 -5.25 23.79 -14.54
C ALA A 187 -4.05 24.31 -13.73
N LEU A 188 -4.29 24.81 -12.51
CA LEU A 188 -3.22 25.23 -11.58
C LEU A 188 -2.35 24.04 -11.14
N ALA A 189 -2.95 22.88 -10.84
CA ALA A 189 -2.22 21.68 -10.47
C ALA A 189 -1.35 21.16 -11.64
N THR A 190 -1.87 21.18 -12.87
CA THR A 190 -1.08 20.84 -14.07
C THR A 190 0.10 21.79 -14.24
N ALA A 191 -0.11 23.10 -14.06
CA ALA A 191 0.98 24.06 -14.12
C ALA A 191 2.05 23.78 -13.04
N GLY A 192 1.62 23.48 -11.81
CA GLY A 192 2.53 23.12 -10.72
C GLY A 192 3.34 21.85 -11.01
N SER A 193 2.74 20.84 -11.63
CA SER A 193 3.43 19.63 -12.10
C SER A 193 4.43 19.94 -13.21
N VAL A 194 4.09 20.79 -14.17
CA VAL A 194 5.03 21.20 -15.24
C VAL A 194 6.24 21.96 -14.66
N THR A 195 6.02 22.76 -13.60
CA THR A 195 7.10 23.42 -12.87
C THR A 195 7.99 22.40 -12.15
N MET A 196 7.41 21.43 -11.43
CA MET A 196 8.17 20.34 -10.80
C MET A 196 9.00 19.58 -11.84
N ASP A 197 8.41 19.16 -12.96
CA ASP A 197 9.12 18.48 -14.05
C ASP A 197 10.26 19.33 -14.63
N THR A 198 10.11 20.65 -14.64
CA THR A 198 11.13 21.58 -15.15
C THR A 198 12.31 21.66 -14.19
N ILE A 199 12.03 21.70 -12.88
CA ILE A 199 13.06 21.65 -11.85
C ILE A 199 13.77 20.29 -11.88
N ASP A 200 13.02 19.19 -11.95
CA ASP A 200 13.55 17.82 -12.08
C ASP A 200 14.52 17.69 -13.26
N ARG A 201 14.14 18.20 -14.43
CA ARG A 201 15.00 18.20 -15.63
C ARG A 201 16.27 19.01 -15.38
N ALA A 202 16.16 20.19 -14.78
CA ALA A 202 17.32 21.01 -14.44
C ALA A 202 18.27 20.32 -13.44
N GLU A 203 17.73 19.58 -12.47
CA GLU A 203 18.54 18.78 -11.55
C GLU A 203 19.25 17.61 -12.24
N GLN A 204 18.56 16.91 -13.15
CA GLN A 204 19.15 15.81 -13.92
C GLN A 204 20.25 16.30 -14.86
N ASP A 205 20.00 17.38 -15.59
CA ASP A 205 20.99 18.01 -16.47
C ASP A 205 22.17 18.54 -15.65
N GLY A 206 21.90 19.13 -14.49
CA GLY A 206 22.94 19.63 -13.60
C GLY A 206 23.84 18.53 -13.04
N LYS A 207 23.28 17.35 -12.71
CA LYS A 207 24.09 16.17 -12.33
C LYS A 207 25.01 15.72 -13.46
N ALA A 208 24.60 15.85 -14.72
CA ALA A 208 25.43 15.52 -15.88
C ALA A 208 26.48 16.59 -16.19
N ALA A 209 26.15 17.87 -15.98
CA ALA A 209 26.99 19.03 -16.34
C ALA A 209 27.91 19.55 -15.20
N GLY A 210 27.75 19.05 -13.96
CA GLY A 210 28.55 19.46 -12.80
C GLY A 210 27.96 20.61 -11.98
N GLY A 211 26.68 20.94 -12.16
CA GLY A 211 25.96 21.96 -11.40
C GLY A 211 24.65 22.36 -12.09
N ILE A 212 23.66 22.80 -11.32
CA ILE A 212 22.36 23.25 -11.84
C ILE A 212 22.49 24.71 -12.32
N ASP A 213 22.01 24.99 -13.52
CA ASP A 213 21.85 26.37 -14.01
C ASP A 213 20.61 27.02 -13.37
N TYR A 214 20.77 27.52 -12.14
CA TYR A 214 19.69 28.17 -11.39
C TYR A 214 19.17 29.45 -12.05
N GLU A 215 19.98 30.13 -12.87
CA GLU A 215 19.50 31.30 -13.63
C GLU A 215 18.57 30.88 -14.78
N GLY A 216 18.98 29.88 -15.57
CA GLY A 216 18.15 29.31 -16.63
C GLY A 216 16.87 28.69 -16.10
N LEU A 217 16.95 27.98 -14.98
CA LEU A 217 15.79 27.41 -14.28
C LEU A 217 14.83 28.52 -13.82
N TRP A 218 15.33 29.57 -13.17
CA TRP A 218 14.51 30.71 -12.75
C TRP A 218 13.84 31.43 -13.93
N GLY A 219 14.54 31.57 -15.06
CA GLY A 219 13.97 32.11 -16.29
C GLY A 219 12.80 31.27 -16.80
N SER A 220 12.93 29.94 -16.77
CA SER A 220 11.89 29.00 -17.19
C SER A 220 10.68 29.04 -16.26
N ILE A 221 10.89 29.11 -14.94
CA ILE A 221 9.84 29.26 -13.93
C ILE A 221 9.06 30.57 -14.16
N ASN A 222 9.75 31.70 -14.39
CA ASN A 222 9.07 32.96 -14.66
C ASN A 222 8.27 32.94 -15.97
N ALA A 223 8.80 32.33 -17.03
CA ALA A 223 8.08 32.20 -18.29
C ALA A 223 6.78 31.39 -18.11
N GLN A 224 6.82 30.32 -17.31
CA GLN A 224 5.63 29.53 -16.95
C GLN A 224 4.66 30.35 -16.10
N ARG A 225 5.17 31.09 -15.10
CA ARG A 225 4.37 31.98 -14.26
C ARG A 225 3.61 33.00 -15.11
N ASP A 226 4.29 33.67 -16.03
CA ASP A 226 3.69 34.67 -16.92
C ASP A 226 2.61 34.08 -17.83
N GLU A 227 2.72 32.80 -18.20
CA GLU A 227 1.67 32.10 -18.94
C GLU A 227 0.45 31.81 -18.05
N VAL A 228 0.65 31.33 -16.82
CA VAL A 228 -0.42 30.99 -15.87
C VAL A 228 -1.16 32.25 -15.40
N LEU A 229 -0.46 33.37 -15.20
CA LEU A 229 -1.05 34.67 -14.84
C LEU A 229 -2.06 35.19 -15.87
N LYS A 230 -2.03 34.73 -17.13
CA LYS A 230 -3.04 35.11 -18.14
C LYS A 230 -4.42 34.52 -17.83
N ARG A 231 -4.50 33.49 -16.98
CA ARG A 231 -5.72 32.71 -16.72
C ARG A 231 -6.09 32.65 -15.23
N HIS A 232 -5.18 33.03 -14.34
CA HIS A 232 -5.32 32.91 -12.89
C HIS A 232 -4.93 34.19 -12.17
N THR A 233 -5.33 34.32 -10.90
CA THR A 233 -4.93 35.47 -10.09
C THR A 233 -3.47 35.35 -9.66
N GLU A 234 -2.83 36.49 -9.40
CA GLU A 234 -1.43 36.52 -8.94
C GLU A 234 -1.23 35.74 -7.63
N ALA A 235 -2.14 35.90 -6.67
CA ALA A 235 -2.04 35.22 -5.38
C ALA A 235 -2.10 33.68 -5.50
N GLU A 236 -3.03 33.15 -6.31
CA GLU A 236 -3.14 31.71 -6.54
C GLU A 236 -1.94 31.15 -7.30
N THR A 237 -1.47 31.90 -8.30
CA THR A 237 -0.34 31.50 -9.13
C THR A 237 0.94 31.46 -8.31
N ASP A 238 1.26 32.54 -7.60
CA ASP A 238 2.49 32.65 -6.80
C ASP A 238 2.53 31.59 -5.70
N ALA A 239 1.42 31.35 -5.00
CA ALA A 239 1.34 30.33 -3.98
C ALA A 239 1.64 28.92 -4.55
N MET A 240 1.09 28.61 -5.73
CA MET A 240 1.34 27.33 -6.40
C MET A 240 2.81 27.17 -6.79
N PHE A 241 3.45 28.19 -7.39
CA PHE A 241 4.86 28.10 -7.77
C PHE A 241 5.78 27.96 -6.55
N VAL A 242 5.47 28.67 -5.45
CA VAL A 242 6.18 28.51 -4.17
C VAL A 242 6.06 27.08 -3.67
N ASP A 243 4.85 26.52 -3.64
CA ASP A 243 4.61 25.15 -3.17
C ASP A 243 5.28 24.11 -4.06
N SER A 244 5.32 24.33 -5.39
CA SER A 244 6.05 23.45 -6.33
C SER A 244 7.56 23.45 -6.07
N ILE A 245 8.18 24.61 -5.86
CA ILE A 245 9.62 24.71 -5.57
C ILE A 245 9.93 24.04 -4.23
N LEU A 246 9.11 24.28 -3.20
CA LEU A 246 9.29 23.68 -1.87
C LEU A 246 9.18 22.17 -1.91
N LEU A 247 8.14 21.63 -2.57
CA LEU A 247 7.94 20.19 -2.68
C LEU A 247 9.12 19.54 -3.39
N GLN A 248 9.54 20.11 -4.52
CA GLN A 248 10.64 19.57 -5.29
C GLN A 248 11.96 19.59 -4.50
N ALA A 249 12.23 20.65 -3.74
CA ALA A 249 13.40 20.72 -2.87
C ALA A 249 13.36 19.66 -1.76
N GLU A 250 12.18 19.38 -1.21
CA GLU A 250 11.98 18.30 -0.22
C GLU A 250 12.20 16.91 -0.83
N GLU A 251 11.68 16.66 -2.04
CA GLU A 251 11.79 15.38 -2.73
C GLU A 251 13.22 15.09 -3.21
N SER A 252 13.90 16.07 -3.78
CA SER A 252 15.27 15.92 -4.24
C SER A 252 16.29 16.00 -3.10
N GLY A 253 15.89 16.56 -1.96
CA GLY A 253 16.76 16.83 -0.82
C GLY A 253 17.80 17.92 -1.09
N ASN A 254 17.54 18.80 -2.06
CA ASN A 254 18.42 19.89 -2.46
C ASN A 254 17.99 21.21 -1.82
N GLU A 255 18.73 21.67 -0.80
CA GLU A 255 18.42 22.92 -0.10
C GLU A 255 18.60 24.16 -1.01
N GLU A 256 19.49 24.12 -1.99
CA GLU A 256 19.78 25.26 -2.87
C GLU A 256 18.58 25.63 -3.76
N LEU A 257 17.66 24.71 -4.03
CA LEU A 257 16.40 25.02 -4.73
C LEU A 257 15.54 26.02 -3.94
N LEU A 258 15.65 26.03 -2.61
CA LEU A 258 14.92 26.97 -1.77
C LEU A 258 15.44 28.40 -1.93
N ASP A 259 16.69 28.58 -2.36
CA ASP A 259 17.27 29.90 -2.60
C ASP A 259 16.66 30.58 -3.84
N LEU A 260 15.96 29.83 -4.70
CA LEU A 260 15.13 30.41 -5.77
C LEU A 260 14.03 31.31 -5.18
N LEU A 261 13.55 31.02 -3.97
CA LEU A 261 12.54 31.83 -3.28
C LEU A 261 13.11 33.12 -2.69
N ASP A 262 14.43 33.28 -2.61
CA ASP A 262 15.06 34.56 -2.23
C ASP A 262 15.10 35.57 -3.39
N ARG A 263 14.68 35.15 -4.58
CA ARG A 263 14.50 36.02 -5.75
C ARG A 263 13.18 36.78 -5.66
N LYS A 264 13.01 37.78 -6.52
CA LYS A 264 11.79 38.59 -6.62
C LYS A 264 10.95 38.15 -7.81
N TRP A 265 9.63 38.13 -7.65
CA TRP A 265 8.73 38.07 -8.81
C TRP A 265 8.83 39.36 -9.64
N GLY A 266 8.62 39.26 -10.95
CA GLY A 266 8.55 40.43 -11.82
C GLY A 266 7.48 41.41 -11.34
N GLY A 267 7.88 42.65 -11.04
CA GLY A 267 6.98 43.71 -10.54
C GLY A 267 6.84 43.80 -9.01
N LYS A 268 7.50 42.94 -8.23
CA LYS A 268 7.53 43.03 -6.76
C LYS A 268 8.83 43.64 -6.24
N ASP A 269 8.71 44.44 -5.19
CA ASP A 269 9.84 45.14 -4.57
C ASP A 269 10.64 44.27 -3.60
N HIS A 270 10.04 43.18 -3.10
CA HIS A 270 10.60 42.29 -2.09
C HIS A 270 10.78 40.85 -2.59
N ALA A 271 11.69 40.12 -1.93
CA ALA A 271 11.93 38.70 -2.22
C ALA A 271 10.73 37.85 -1.78
N ILE A 272 10.49 36.73 -2.46
CA ILE A 272 9.32 35.88 -2.20
C ILE A 272 9.40 35.29 -0.78
N SER A 273 10.59 34.92 -0.32
CA SER A 273 10.88 34.46 1.04
C SER A 273 10.68 35.51 2.13
N SER A 274 10.53 36.79 1.76
CA SER A 274 10.25 37.84 2.74
C SER A 274 8.78 37.85 3.19
N ASP A 275 7.87 37.24 2.43
CA ASP A 275 6.49 37.03 2.87
C ASP A 275 6.45 36.07 4.08
N PRO A 276 5.75 36.41 5.19
CA PRO A 276 5.80 35.62 6.43
C PRO A 276 5.38 34.15 6.27
N GLU A 277 4.37 33.88 5.43
CA GLU A 277 3.88 32.53 5.17
C GLU A 277 4.91 31.71 4.39
N VAL A 278 5.48 32.28 3.33
CA VAL A 278 6.52 31.63 2.52
C VAL A 278 7.73 31.33 3.40
N ARG A 279 8.19 32.29 4.19
CA ARG A 279 9.33 32.11 5.10
C ARG A 279 9.14 30.94 6.06
N THR A 280 7.93 30.81 6.61
CA THR A 280 7.59 29.70 7.52
C THR A 280 7.66 28.37 6.79
N LYS A 281 7.14 28.30 5.56
CA LYS A 281 7.23 27.12 4.71
C LYS A 281 8.68 26.77 4.36
N VAL A 282 9.50 27.74 3.93
CA VAL A 282 10.94 27.53 3.63
C VAL A 282 11.67 26.92 4.82
N MET A 283 11.48 27.47 6.02
CA MET A 283 12.14 26.95 7.24
C MET A 283 11.68 25.52 7.58
N ALA A 284 10.39 25.23 7.40
CA ALA A 284 9.86 23.88 7.60
C ALA A 284 10.44 22.89 6.58
N SER A 285 10.55 23.28 5.32
CA SER A 285 11.15 22.46 4.25
C SER A 285 12.63 22.19 4.50
N ARG A 286 13.42 23.20 4.91
CA ARG A 286 14.83 23.01 5.32
C ARG A 286 14.97 21.97 6.43
N TYR A 287 14.13 22.06 7.46
CA TYR A 287 14.13 21.08 8.55
C TYR A 287 13.78 19.66 8.07
N ARG A 288 12.80 19.52 7.18
CA ARG A 288 12.42 18.21 6.60
C ARG A 288 13.55 17.61 5.77
N ILE A 289 14.20 18.40 4.92
CA ILE A 289 15.36 17.97 4.13
C ILE A 289 16.48 17.48 5.05
N MET A 290 16.86 18.26 6.06
CA MET A 290 17.89 17.88 7.04
C MET A 290 17.52 16.59 7.78
N SER A 291 16.27 16.46 8.24
CA SER A 291 15.78 15.26 8.92
C SER A 291 15.81 14.03 8.01
N ALA A 292 15.42 14.17 6.75
CA ALA A 292 15.44 13.10 5.77
C ALA A 292 16.89 12.62 5.51
N GLN A 293 17.82 13.56 5.30
CA GLN A 293 19.25 13.27 5.12
C GLN A 293 19.85 12.58 6.35
N ALA A 294 19.54 13.05 7.56
CA ALA A 294 20.01 12.43 8.81
C ALA A 294 19.47 10.99 8.97
N SER A 295 18.19 10.76 8.64
CA SER A 295 17.61 9.41 8.69
C SER A 295 18.29 8.48 7.69
N LYS A 296 18.59 8.97 6.48
CA LYS A 296 19.27 8.21 5.42
C LYS A 296 20.70 7.87 5.83
N ALA A 297 21.43 8.81 6.43
CA ALA A 297 22.78 8.57 6.93
C ALA A 297 22.80 7.50 8.04
N THR A 298 21.83 7.56 8.96
CA THR A 298 21.67 6.56 10.03
C THR A 298 21.36 5.19 9.45
N TYR A 299 20.41 5.11 8.52
CA TYR A 299 20.05 3.87 7.84
C TYR A 299 21.22 3.24 7.09
N ILE A 300 21.99 4.04 6.33
CA ILE A 300 23.18 3.56 5.61
C ILE A 300 24.22 3.03 6.61
N ARG A 301 24.50 3.79 7.68
CA ARG A 301 25.44 3.38 8.72
C ARG A 301 25.02 2.07 9.40
N ASP A 302 23.74 1.90 9.70
CA ASP A 302 23.22 0.67 10.30
C ASP A 302 23.38 -0.53 9.33
N GLN A 303 23.19 -0.31 8.03
CA GLN A 303 23.41 -1.33 7.00
C GLN A 303 24.89 -1.69 6.89
N GLU A 304 25.78 -0.70 6.86
CA GLU A 304 27.24 -0.89 6.87
C GLU A 304 27.68 -1.63 8.13
N GLU A 305 27.21 -1.25 9.31
CA GLU A 305 27.56 -1.90 10.57
C GLU A 305 27.12 -3.37 10.59
N ARG A 306 25.93 -3.69 10.05
CA ARG A 306 25.45 -5.06 9.89
C ARG A 306 26.33 -5.85 8.94
N GLN A 307 26.70 -5.27 7.80
CA GLN A 307 27.58 -5.93 6.83
C GLN A 307 28.98 -6.18 7.42
N GLU A 308 29.56 -5.19 8.07
CA GLU A 308 30.84 -5.32 8.79
C GLU A 308 30.76 -6.38 9.89
N LYS A 309 29.63 -6.48 10.61
CA LYS A 309 29.41 -7.50 11.63
C LYS A 309 29.44 -8.91 11.04
N VAL A 310 28.73 -9.10 9.93
CA VAL A 310 28.67 -10.38 9.22
C VAL A 310 30.05 -10.76 8.67
N GLN A 311 30.77 -9.80 8.06
CA GLN A 311 32.13 -10.02 7.56
C GLN A 311 33.09 -10.39 8.70
N HIS A 312 33.06 -9.65 9.81
CA HIS A 312 33.88 -9.94 10.99
C HIS A 312 33.62 -11.37 11.50
N ASN A 313 32.36 -11.74 11.71
CA ASN A 313 32.01 -13.08 12.19
C ASN A 313 32.39 -14.19 11.19
N THR A 314 32.36 -13.90 9.89
CA THR A 314 32.79 -14.85 8.87
C THR A 314 34.29 -15.10 8.94
N ILE A 315 35.10 -14.04 9.04
CA ILE A 315 36.56 -14.16 9.18
C ILE A 315 36.92 -14.89 10.48
N VAL A 316 36.29 -14.55 11.61
CA VAL A 316 36.53 -15.26 12.88
C VAL A 316 36.24 -16.75 12.74
N ALA A 317 35.13 -17.12 12.12
CA ALA A 317 34.76 -18.52 11.93
C ALA A 317 35.78 -19.27 11.06
N GLU A 318 36.23 -18.67 9.95
CA GLU A 318 37.25 -19.26 9.07
C GLU A 318 38.57 -19.49 9.79
N GLU A 319 39.02 -18.52 10.57
CA GLU A 319 40.28 -18.62 11.31
C GLU A 319 40.20 -19.64 12.45
N LEU A 320 39.09 -19.68 13.18
CA LEU A 320 38.85 -20.72 14.19
C LEU A 320 38.77 -22.12 13.57
N ARG A 321 38.24 -22.24 12.36
CA ARG A 321 38.19 -23.51 11.62
C ARG A 321 39.59 -24.01 11.27
N LYS A 322 40.47 -23.11 10.82
CA LYS A 322 41.89 -23.42 10.58
C LYS A 322 42.60 -23.83 11.86
N MET A 323 42.35 -23.12 12.97
CA MET A 323 42.90 -23.48 14.30
C MET A 323 42.40 -24.84 14.81
N ALA A 324 41.14 -25.19 14.53
CA ALA A 324 40.57 -26.47 14.88
C ALA A 324 41.20 -27.63 14.09
N SER A 325 41.55 -27.39 12.82
CA SER A 325 42.23 -28.39 11.98
C SER A 325 43.73 -28.50 12.24
N ASP A 326 44.41 -27.40 12.53
CA ASP A 326 45.83 -27.35 12.89
C ASP A 326 46.03 -26.60 14.21
N PRO A 327 46.29 -27.31 15.33
CA PRO A 327 46.53 -26.69 16.64
C PRO A 327 47.72 -25.72 16.67
N ASN A 328 48.67 -25.83 15.75
CA ASN A 328 49.84 -24.96 15.65
C ASN A 328 49.62 -23.74 14.73
N TYR A 329 48.44 -23.64 14.11
CA TYR A 329 48.12 -22.55 13.19
C TYR A 329 48.22 -21.17 13.86
N GLN A 330 48.94 -20.27 13.21
CA GLN A 330 49.07 -18.87 13.61
C GLN A 330 48.27 -17.99 12.64
N ILE A 331 47.30 -17.25 13.18
CA ILE A 331 46.56 -16.25 12.41
C ILE A 331 47.55 -15.18 11.91
N PRO A 332 47.56 -14.86 10.61
CA PRO A 332 48.37 -13.77 10.07
C PRO A 332 48.09 -12.44 10.76
N GLU A 333 49.14 -11.65 10.99
CA GLU A 333 49.04 -10.35 11.69
C GLU A 333 48.11 -9.36 10.97
N GLU A 334 48.03 -9.42 9.64
CA GLU A 334 47.10 -8.62 8.85
C GLU A 334 45.63 -8.97 9.15
N THR A 335 45.30 -10.25 9.31
CA THR A 335 43.95 -10.69 9.70
C THR A 335 43.63 -10.26 11.13
N LEU A 336 44.60 -10.33 12.06
CA LEU A 336 44.43 -9.84 13.42
C LEU A 336 44.18 -8.33 13.48
N LYS A 337 44.82 -7.53 12.62
CA LYS A 337 44.54 -6.09 12.51
C LYS A 337 43.11 -5.84 12.02
N VAL A 338 42.63 -6.59 11.04
CA VAL A 338 41.25 -6.48 10.52
C VAL A 338 40.23 -6.84 11.60
N LEU A 339 40.43 -7.97 12.29
CA LEU A 339 39.54 -8.39 13.39
C LEU A 339 39.60 -7.43 14.58
N GLY A 340 40.78 -6.91 14.89
CA GLY A 340 41.02 -5.95 15.97
C GLY A 340 40.36 -4.58 15.79
N ARG A 341 40.01 -4.19 14.55
CA ARG A 341 39.26 -2.93 14.31
C ARG A 341 37.88 -2.94 14.96
N ARG A 342 37.21 -4.10 14.98
CA ARG A 342 35.87 -4.26 15.56
C ARG A 342 35.90 -4.84 16.98
N ASP A 343 36.82 -5.77 17.25
CA ASP A 343 37.01 -6.37 18.57
C ASP A 343 38.46 -6.17 19.05
N PRO A 344 38.75 -5.07 19.78
CA PRO A 344 40.10 -4.78 20.27
C PRO A 344 40.68 -5.87 21.17
N GLU A 345 39.82 -6.66 21.82
CA GLU A 345 40.22 -7.74 22.74
C GLU A 345 40.38 -9.09 22.02
N PHE A 346 40.21 -9.14 20.70
CA PHE A 346 40.22 -10.39 19.94
C PHE A 346 41.50 -11.20 20.17
N ARG A 347 42.66 -10.53 20.27
CA ARG A 347 43.95 -11.19 20.57
C ARG A 347 43.93 -11.94 21.90
N THR A 348 43.33 -11.35 22.93
CA THR A 348 43.19 -11.97 24.25
C THR A 348 42.23 -13.15 24.19
N LYS A 349 41.09 -12.99 23.50
CA LYS A 349 40.10 -14.06 23.29
C LYS A 349 40.69 -15.25 22.53
N LEU A 350 41.54 -14.99 21.54
CA LEU A 350 42.22 -16.01 20.75
C LEU A 350 43.12 -16.93 21.57
N ALA A 351 43.85 -16.38 22.55
CA ALA A 351 44.62 -17.18 23.49
C ALA A 351 43.71 -18.09 24.34
N GLY A 352 42.54 -17.57 24.74
CA GLY A 352 41.49 -18.34 25.40
C GLY A 352 40.97 -19.49 24.54
N TYR A 353 40.63 -19.22 23.27
CA TYR A 353 40.17 -20.23 22.32
C TYR A 353 41.21 -21.34 22.12
N ARG A 354 42.49 -21.00 21.96
CA ARG A 354 43.58 -21.99 21.87
C ARG A 354 43.67 -22.87 23.11
N LYS A 355 43.60 -22.26 24.30
CA LYS A 355 43.68 -22.99 25.56
C LYS A 355 42.50 -23.95 25.71
N GLN A 356 41.29 -23.50 25.38
CA GLN A 356 40.08 -24.31 25.45
C GLN A 356 40.10 -25.48 24.46
N MET A 357 40.58 -25.27 23.23
CA MET A 357 40.68 -26.35 22.23
C MET A 357 41.81 -27.35 22.51
N ALA A 358 42.86 -26.94 23.21
CA ALA A 358 43.96 -27.82 23.60
C ALA A 358 43.62 -28.68 24.83
N ASP A 359 42.69 -28.21 25.68
CA ASP A 359 42.34 -28.86 26.95
C ASP A 359 41.33 -30.01 26.72
N LYS A 360 41.86 -31.21 26.47
CA LYS A 360 41.09 -32.46 26.33
C LYS A 360 40.64 -33.06 27.67
N SER A 361 40.95 -32.41 28.80
CA SER A 361 40.85 -33.01 30.13
C SER A 361 39.40 -33.14 30.64
N PHE A 362 38.46 -32.46 29.98
CA PHE A 362 37.05 -32.44 30.36
C PHE A 362 36.17 -32.80 29.16
N PRO A 363 35.37 -33.88 29.24
CA PRO A 363 34.43 -34.21 28.17
C PRO A 363 33.38 -33.09 28.02
N GLU A 364 32.97 -32.83 26.78
CA GLU A 364 31.85 -31.93 26.51
C GLU A 364 30.55 -32.52 27.06
N ASP A 365 29.69 -31.68 27.61
CA ASP A 365 28.37 -32.11 28.07
C ASP A 365 27.42 -32.25 26.86
N ASN A 366 26.98 -33.49 26.60
CA ASN A 366 26.07 -33.80 25.50
C ASN A 366 24.74 -33.05 25.58
N ALA A 367 24.22 -32.77 26.78
CA ALA A 367 22.98 -32.01 26.94
C ALA A 367 23.17 -30.54 26.54
N ALA A 368 24.25 -29.91 27.01
CA ALA A 368 24.62 -28.56 26.63
C ALA A 368 24.86 -28.44 25.12
N LEU A 369 25.53 -29.41 24.49
CA LEU A 369 25.74 -29.42 23.04
C LEU A 369 24.43 -29.56 22.26
N LEU A 370 23.49 -30.39 22.72
CA LEU A 370 22.17 -30.50 22.11
C LEU A 370 21.45 -29.15 22.10
N HIS A 371 21.51 -28.40 23.21
CA HIS A 371 20.98 -27.04 23.28
C HIS A 371 21.66 -26.09 22.31
N VAL A 372 22.98 -26.16 22.17
CA VAL A 372 23.72 -25.34 21.19
C VAL A 372 23.24 -25.62 19.77
N PHE A 373 23.12 -26.89 19.37
CA PHE A 373 22.64 -27.22 18.03
C PHE A 373 21.16 -26.90 17.81
N ALA A 374 20.32 -27.06 18.83
CA ALA A 374 18.92 -26.66 18.76
C ALA A 374 18.76 -25.14 18.60
N GLU A 375 19.63 -24.36 19.21
CA GLU A 375 19.62 -22.89 19.07
C GLU A 375 20.16 -22.46 17.70
N ILE A 376 21.19 -23.13 17.17
CA ILE A 376 21.64 -22.96 15.78
C ILE A 376 20.48 -23.22 14.80
N ASP A 377 19.70 -24.28 15.05
CA ASP A 377 18.53 -24.62 14.24
C ASP A 377 17.37 -23.61 14.36
N ARG A 378 17.40 -22.69 15.33
CA ARG A 378 16.44 -21.59 15.52
C ARG A 378 17.03 -20.24 15.06
N ASP A 379 17.89 -20.27 14.05
CA ASP A 379 18.60 -19.10 13.50
C ASP A 379 19.78 -18.59 14.34
N GLY A 380 20.36 -19.44 15.19
CA GLY A 380 21.64 -19.13 15.85
C GLY A 380 22.75 -18.86 14.84
N SER A 381 23.44 -17.73 15.00
CA SER A 381 24.48 -17.28 14.06
C SER A 381 25.88 -17.79 14.43
N LYS A 382 26.88 -17.53 13.56
CA LYS A 382 28.30 -17.82 13.86
C LYS A 382 28.77 -17.14 15.16
N GLU A 383 28.22 -15.96 15.48
CA GLU A 383 28.48 -15.24 16.74
C GLU A 383 28.03 -16.04 17.97
N PHE A 384 26.86 -16.70 17.87
CA PHE A 384 26.38 -17.57 18.95
C PHE A 384 27.35 -18.74 19.18
N VAL A 385 27.81 -19.38 18.10
CA VAL A 385 28.81 -20.47 18.18
C VAL A 385 30.10 -19.97 18.82
N HIS A 386 30.62 -18.82 18.41
CA HIS A 386 31.81 -18.22 19.04
C HIS A 386 31.59 -17.94 20.53
N GLY A 387 30.42 -17.44 20.91
CA GLY A 387 30.04 -17.26 22.30
C GLY A 387 30.02 -18.56 23.11
N MET A 388 29.60 -19.67 22.50
CA MET A 388 29.61 -21.00 23.14
C MET A 388 31.02 -21.57 23.30
N VAL A 389 31.92 -21.29 22.36
CA VAL A 389 33.36 -21.58 22.53
C VAL A 389 33.92 -20.75 23.68
N ALA A 390 33.67 -19.43 23.70
CA ALA A 390 34.18 -18.54 24.73
C ALA A 390 33.73 -18.95 26.15
N LYS A 391 32.48 -19.39 26.29
CA LYS A 391 31.90 -19.91 27.53
C LYS A 391 32.42 -21.31 27.91
N GLY A 392 33.21 -21.95 27.04
CA GLY A 392 33.75 -23.29 27.25
C GLY A 392 32.70 -24.39 27.16
N VAL A 393 31.59 -24.16 26.44
CA VAL A 393 30.57 -25.17 26.14
C VAL A 393 31.05 -26.06 24.98
N ILE A 394 31.60 -25.44 23.94
CA ILE A 394 32.28 -26.13 22.83
C ILE A 394 33.78 -26.09 23.11
N ARG A 395 34.41 -27.25 23.25
CA ARG A 395 35.84 -27.43 23.54
C ARG A 395 36.53 -28.29 22.47
N ASP A 396 35.84 -29.29 21.93
CA ASP A 396 36.37 -30.16 20.89
C ASP A 396 36.42 -29.40 19.54
N PRO A 397 37.60 -29.32 18.90
CA PRO A 397 37.75 -28.82 17.53
C PRO A 397 36.73 -29.42 16.53
N ASN A 398 36.40 -30.72 16.64
CA ASN A 398 35.45 -31.34 15.73
C ASN A 398 34.01 -30.88 15.99
N THR A 399 33.65 -30.62 17.25
CA THR A 399 32.33 -30.07 17.61
C THR A 399 32.21 -28.63 17.14
N LEU A 400 33.27 -27.83 17.22
CA LEU A 400 33.29 -26.48 16.66
C LEU A 400 33.07 -26.47 15.15
N ILE A 401 33.80 -27.30 14.40
CA ILE A 401 33.62 -27.41 12.95
C ILE A 401 32.18 -27.82 12.62
N ARG A 402 31.65 -28.83 13.30
CA ARG A 402 30.25 -29.27 13.14
C ARG A 402 29.23 -28.17 13.44
N ALA A 403 29.45 -27.37 14.48
CA ALA A 403 28.57 -26.26 14.83
C ALA A 403 28.59 -25.15 13.78
N LEU A 404 29.78 -24.76 13.31
CA LEU A 404 29.92 -23.75 12.24
C LEU A 404 29.31 -24.24 10.92
N ASP A 405 29.53 -25.50 10.56
CA ASP A 405 28.92 -26.12 9.37
C ASP A 405 27.41 -26.17 9.48
N ARG A 406 26.88 -26.50 10.65
CA ARG A 406 25.45 -26.53 10.88
C ARG A 406 24.83 -25.14 10.72
N VAL A 407 25.48 -24.07 11.20
CA VAL A 407 25.00 -22.69 10.95
C VAL A 407 24.86 -22.42 9.45
N GLU A 408 25.86 -22.79 8.65
CA GLU A 408 25.81 -22.58 7.19
C GLU A 408 24.73 -23.44 6.51
N GLN A 409 24.55 -24.68 6.97
CA GLN A 409 23.52 -25.58 6.48
C GLN A 409 22.12 -25.06 6.80
N VAL A 410 21.89 -24.58 8.02
CA VAL A 410 20.61 -23.99 8.45
C VAL A 410 20.32 -22.71 7.68
N GLN A 411 21.32 -21.82 7.51
CA GLN A 411 21.14 -20.61 6.70
C GLN A 411 20.74 -20.91 5.25
N LYS A 412 21.37 -21.92 4.63
CA LYS A 412 20.98 -22.39 3.28
C LYS A 412 19.59 -23.02 3.28
N ALA A 413 19.23 -23.78 4.31
CA ALA A 413 17.94 -24.43 4.43
C ALA A 413 16.79 -23.44 4.69
N ASN A 414 17.06 -22.31 5.34
CA ASN A 414 16.11 -21.22 5.62
C ASN A 414 16.03 -20.17 4.51
N ALA A 415 16.94 -20.19 3.53
CA ALA A 415 16.86 -19.32 2.36
C ALA A 415 15.58 -19.61 1.55
N GLN A 416 15.14 -18.64 0.73
CA GLN A 416 13.93 -18.79 -0.08
C GLN A 416 14.00 -20.06 -0.95
N GLY A 417 13.02 -20.94 -0.80
CA GLY A 417 13.00 -22.23 -1.50
C GLY A 417 13.95 -23.29 -0.91
N GLY A 418 14.47 -23.10 0.29
CA GLY A 418 15.20 -24.10 1.06
C GLY A 418 14.26 -25.10 1.77
N ILE A 419 14.82 -26.20 2.28
CA ILE A 419 14.02 -27.30 2.87
C ILE A 419 13.25 -26.88 4.13
N PHE A 420 13.75 -25.90 4.89
CA PHE A 420 13.06 -25.38 6.07
C PHE A 420 12.06 -24.26 5.76
N ASP A 421 12.05 -23.73 4.54
CA ASP A 421 11.01 -22.77 4.12
C ASP A 421 9.72 -23.49 3.66
N SER A 422 9.78 -24.82 3.45
CA SER A 422 8.64 -25.62 3.00
C SER A 422 7.44 -25.57 3.96
N PRO A 423 6.19 -25.51 3.44
CA PRO A 423 4.99 -25.64 4.26
C PRO A 423 4.96 -26.94 5.07
N THR A 424 5.37 -28.07 4.47
CA THR A 424 5.39 -29.37 5.16
C THR A 424 6.34 -29.36 6.35
N TYR A 425 7.52 -28.76 6.22
CA TYR A 425 8.44 -28.62 7.36
C TYR A 425 7.78 -27.84 8.51
N LYS A 426 7.16 -26.69 8.21
CA LYS A 426 6.51 -25.84 9.21
C LYS A 426 5.38 -26.61 9.92
N ASP A 427 4.61 -27.39 9.17
CA ASP A 427 3.54 -28.23 9.71
C ASP A 427 4.07 -29.37 10.60
N VAL A 428 5.12 -30.08 10.20
CA VAL A 428 5.72 -31.15 10.99
C VAL A 428 6.34 -30.60 12.27
N VAL A 429 7.08 -29.48 12.21
CA VAL A 429 7.64 -28.81 13.39
C VAL A 429 6.54 -28.44 14.37
N LYS A 430 5.42 -27.90 13.88
CA LYS A 430 4.24 -27.58 14.69
C LYS A 430 3.65 -28.83 15.35
N ARG A 431 3.54 -29.95 14.63
CA ARG A 431 3.05 -31.23 15.18
C ARG A 431 3.97 -31.77 16.26
N ILE A 432 5.28 -31.79 16.02
CA ILE A 432 6.28 -32.25 17.01
C ILE A 432 6.19 -31.39 18.28
N THR A 433 6.11 -30.06 18.11
CA THR A 433 6.03 -29.12 19.24
C THR A 433 4.73 -29.28 20.02
N ASN A 434 3.61 -29.54 19.36
CA ASN A 434 2.33 -29.78 20.02
C ASN A 434 2.28 -31.12 20.75
N ALA A 435 2.89 -32.17 20.19
CA ALA A 435 2.94 -33.50 20.79
C ALA A 435 3.85 -33.56 22.02
N THR A 436 4.93 -32.77 22.03
CA THR A 436 5.94 -32.77 23.10
C THR A 436 5.82 -31.60 24.08
N GLY A 437 4.91 -30.67 23.85
CA GLY A 437 4.85 -29.43 24.62
C GLY A 437 4.10 -29.55 25.95
N GLU A 438 4.67 -28.94 26.99
CA GLU A 438 4.09 -28.81 28.33
C GLU A 438 3.64 -27.36 28.63
N GLY A 439 2.65 -27.21 29.51
CA GLY A 439 2.11 -25.91 29.95
C GLY A 439 0.96 -25.33 29.10
N ASP A 440 0.48 -24.15 29.50
CA ASP A 440 -0.56 -23.41 28.78
C ASP A 440 -0.05 -22.91 27.42
N ARG A 441 -0.92 -22.92 26.40
CA ARG A 441 -0.58 -22.40 25.08
C ARG A 441 -0.36 -20.89 25.18
N GLY A 442 0.80 -20.40 24.73
CA GLY A 442 1.04 -18.96 24.60
C GLY A 442 0.11 -18.32 23.55
N TYR A 443 0.22 -17.00 23.36
CA TYR A 443 -0.60 -16.22 22.42
C TYR A 443 -0.48 -16.71 20.96
N GLU A 444 0.62 -17.39 20.61
CA GLU A 444 0.86 -18.01 19.29
C GLU A 444 0.39 -19.47 19.18
N GLY A 445 -0.23 -20.02 20.23
CA GLY A 445 -0.77 -21.38 20.26
C GLY A 445 0.27 -22.49 20.49
N VAL A 446 1.54 -22.15 20.75
CA VAL A 446 2.66 -23.08 20.96
C VAL A 446 2.90 -23.29 22.46
N ARG A 447 3.09 -24.55 22.89
CA ARG A 447 3.46 -24.93 24.28
C ARG A 447 4.98 -24.88 24.48
N GLY A 448 5.44 -24.77 25.73
CA GLY A 448 6.87 -24.81 26.05
C GLY A 448 7.52 -26.12 25.60
N ILE A 449 8.68 -26.06 24.94
CA ILE A 449 9.34 -27.24 24.36
C ILE A 449 10.06 -28.02 25.47
N THR A 450 9.64 -29.26 25.72
CA THR A 450 10.31 -30.20 26.64
C THR A 450 11.64 -30.69 26.08
N GLU A 451 12.48 -31.31 26.91
CA GLU A 451 13.75 -31.92 26.47
C GLU A 451 13.54 -32.95 25.34
N HIS A 452 12.46 -33.74 25.43
CA HIS A 452 12.02 -34.66 24.37
C HIS A 452 11.65 -33.93 23.07
N GLY A 453 10.97 -32.79 23.18
CA GLY A 453 10.65 -31.93 22.04
C GLY A 453 11.89 -31.33 21.38
N VAL A 454 12.86 -30.86 22.17
CA VAL A 454 14.14 -30.37 21.64
C VAL A 454 14.87 -31.47 20.87
N ARG A 455 14.92 -32.69 21.42
CA ARG A 455 15.57 -33.84 20.79
C ARG A 455 14.88 -34.27 19.50
N ALA A 456 13.55 -34.33 19.49
CA ALA A 456 12.77 -34.69 18.30
C ALA A 456 12.92 -33.66 17.18
N LEU A 457 12.89 -32.36 17.52
CA LEU A 457 13.13 -31.29 16.55
C LEU A 457 14.56 -31.33 16.01
N TYR A 458 15.56 -31.54 16.87
CA TYR A 458 16.94 -31.69 16.46
C TYR A 458 17.13 -32.89 15.52
N GLU A 459 16.51 -34.03 15.82
CA GLU A 459 16.56 -35.22 14.98
C GLU A 459 15.91 -34.98 13.62
N TYR A 460 14.71 -34.40 13.61
CA TYR A 460 13.99 -34.06 12.38
C TYR A 460 14.83 -33.14 11.49
N ARG A 461 15.28 -32.01 12.04
CA ARG A 461 16.10 -31.02 11.32
C ARG A 461 17.43 -31.61 10.85
N SER A 462 18.10 -32.39 11.70
CA SER A 462 19.36 -33.05 11.32
C SER A 462 19.17 -34.04 10.17
N GLY A 463 18.07 -34.80 10.16
CA GLY A 463 17.80 -35.74 9.08
C GLY A 463 17.49 -35.04 7.76
N LEU A 464 16.74 -33.93 7.80
CA LEU A 464 16.50 -33.09 6.62
C LEU A 464 17.81 -32.51 6.06
N LEU A 465 18.66 -31.92 6.91
CA LEU A 465 19.94 -31.37 6.48
C LEU A 465 20.87 -32.45 5.89
N LYS A 466 20.93 -33.63 6.53
CA LYS A 466 21.70 -34.77 6.00
C LYS A 466 21.17 -35.22 4.64
N TRP A 467 19.85 -35.32 4.48
CA TRP A 467 19.25 -35.72 3.21
C TRP A 467 19.55 -34.73 2.09
N VAL A 468 19.45 -33.42 2.36
CA VAL A 468 19.82 -32.37 1.40
C VAL A 468 21.30 -32.48 1.00
N ALA A 469 22.18 -32.71 1.97
CA ALA A 469 23.61 -32.86 1.71
C ALA A 469 23.93 -34.10 0.86
N SER A 470 23.22 -35.21 1.08
CA SER A 470 23.41 -36.46 0.34
C SER A 470 22.67 -36.51 -1.00
N ASN A 471 21.65 -35.68 -1.21
CA ASN A 471 20.79 -35.69 -2.40
C ASN A 471 20.58 -34.28 -2.98
N PRO A 472 21.64 -33.57 -3.41
CA PRO A 472 21.52 -32.17 -3.86
C PRO A 472 20.59 -32.02 -5.08
N ASP A 473 20.61 -32.97 -6.01
CA ASP A 473 19.77 -32.93 -7.22
C ASP A 473 18.29 -33.09 -6.89
N LEU A 474 17.94 -33.97 -5.95
CA LEU A 474 16.56 -34.17 -5.50
C LEU A 474 16.10 -33.02 -4.62
N ALA A 475 16.99 -32.47 -3.78
CA ALA A 475 16.71 -31.31 -2.94
C ALA A 475 16.43 -30.03 -3.75
N SER A 476 16.81 -29.96 -5.03
CA SER A 476 16.42 -28.85 -5.91
C SER A 476 14.95 -28.94 -6.37
N ARG A 477 14.34 -30.14 -6.31
CA ARG A 477 12.97 -30.39 -6.76
C ARG A 477 12.00 -30.24 -5.61
N MET A 478 11.05 -29.31 -5.74
CA MET A 478 10.09 -29.03 -4.66
C MET A 478 9.31 -30.26 -4.20
N GLY A 479 8.77 -31.07 -5.13
CA GLY A 479 7.97 -32.25 -4.77
C GLY A 479 8.73 -33.30 -3.95
N GLU A 480 9.99 -33.56 -4.29
CA GLU A 480 10.83 -34.53 -3.57
C GLU A 480 11.20 -34.04 -2.17
N ARG A 481 11.44 -32.73 -2.01
CA ARG A 481 11.66 -32.11 -0.71
C ARG A 481 10.45 -32.24 0.20
N GLU A 482 9.26 -31.90 -0.29
CA GLU A 482 8.02 -31.98 0.49
C GLU A 482 7.73 -33.42 0.89
N LYS A 483 7.92 -34.37 -0.04
CA LYS A 483 7.73 -35.81 0.20
C LYS A 483 8.67 -36.31 1.30
N PHE A 484 9.97 -36.06 1.20
CA PHE A 484 10.93 -36.49 2.22
C PHE A 484 10.67 -35.80 3.57
N ALA A 485 10.36 -34.50 3.55
CA ALA A 485 10.05 -33.75 4.76
C ALA A 485 8.83 -34.33 5.51
N LEU A 486 7.83 -34.81 4.77
CA LEU A 486 6.66 -35.47 5.33
C LEU A 486 6.99 -36.86 5.86
N GLU A 487 7.60 -37.73 5.04
CA GLU A 487 7.91 -39.12 5.38
C GLU A 487 8.84 -39.22 6.59
N PHE A 488 9.92 -38.43 6.59
CA PHE A 488 10.84 -38.38 7.71
C PHE A 488 10.19 -37.76 8.95
N GLY A 489 9.33 -36.75 8.74
CA GLY A 489 8.55 -36.13 9.80
C GLY A 489 7.60 -37.09 10.51
N GLN A 490 6.89 -37.94 9.75
CA GLN A 490 6.03 -38.99 10.27
C GLN A 490 6.81 -40.02 11.07
N HIS A 491 8.00 -40.41 10.61
CA HIS A 491 8.87 -41.33 11.34
C HIS A 491 9.38 -40.78 12.68
N VAL A 492 9.63 -39.46 12.76
CA VAL A 492 9.98 -38.81 14.03
C VAL A 492 8.76 -38.70 14.94
N LEU A 493 7.61 -38.30 14.40
CA LEU A 493 6.35 -38.18 15.15
C LEU A 493 5.89 -39.51 15.75
N SER A 494 5.97 -40.61 15.00
CA SER A 494 5.57 -41.94 15.51
C SER A 494 6.40 -42.38 16.72
N ARG A 495 7.69 -42.02 16.74
CA ARG A 495 8.56 -42.29 17.90
C ARG A 495 8.28 -41.37 19.07
N VAL A 496 7.92 -40.12 18.81
CA VAL A 496 7.48 -39.19 19.86
C VAL A 496 6.22 -39.72 20.53
N GLU A 497 5.22 -40.12 19.75
CA GLU A 497 3.94 -40.65 20.25
C GLU A 497 4.14 -41.96 21.04
N GLN A 498 4.97 -42.88 20.53
CA GLN A 498 5.32 -44.12 21.25
C GLN A 498 6.03 -43.85 22.59
N ASN A 499 6.91 -42.84 22.66
CA ASN A 499 7.60 -42.49 23.91
C ASN A 499 6.69 -41.75 24.90
N VAL A 500 5.68 -41.03 24.43
CA VAL A 500 4.65 -40.41 25.28
C VAL A 500 3.71 -41.47 25.86
N ASP A 501 3.29 -42.45 25.05
CA ASP A 501 2.47 -43.58 25.52
C ASP A 501 3.22 -44.46 26.54
N LEU A 502 4.51 -44.73 26.30
CA LEU A 502 5.36 -45.46 27.25
C LEU A 502 5.65 -44.67 28.53
N GLY A 503 5.68 -43.34 28.47
CA GLY A 503 5.83 -42.46 29.63
C GLY A 503 4.58 -42.42 30.53
N LEU A 504 3.38 -42.53 29.93
CA LEU A 504 2.11 -42.57 30.66
C LEU A 504 1.82 -43.94 31.29
N GLU A 505 2.31 -45.03 30.72
CA GLU A 505 2.19 -46.37 31.33
C GLU A 505 3.29 -46.68 32.35
N GLN A 506 4.48 -46.06 32.27
CA GLN A 506 5.60 -46.38 33.18
C GLN A 506 5.58 -45.63 34.52
N GLU A 507 4.87 -44.51 34.67
CA GLU A 507 4.85 -43.77 35.94
C GLU A 507 3.95 -44.39 37.03
N GLN A 508 3.08 -45.36 36.72
CA GLN A 508 2.18 -45.94 37.73
C GLN A 508 2.52 -47.35 38.22
N SER A 509 3.44 -48.10 37.60
CA SER A 509 3.80 -49.40 38.17
C SER A 509 5.04 -50.06 37.56
N ARG A 510 6.23 -49.86 38.17
CA ARG A 510 7.06 -50.91 38.83
C ARG A 510 8.55 -50.53 38.95
N PRO A 511 9.27 -51.12 39.93
CA PRO A 511 10.69 -50.87 40.16
C PRO A 511 11.59 -51.51 39.10
N HIS A 512 12.74 -50.87 38.91
CA HIS A 512 13.84 -51.17 37.99
C HIS A 512 14.16 -52.67 37.83
N ASN A 513 14.07 -53.22 36.60
CA ASN A 513 14.67 -54.51 36.25
C ASN A 513 15.21 -54.46 34.78
N PRO A 514 16.47 -54.81 34.49
CA PRO A 514 17.14 -54.36 33.26
C PRO A 514 17.26 -55.43 32.15
N THR A 515 16.18 -56.10 31.74
CA THR A 515 16.17 -56.91 30.51
C THR A 515 14.78 -56.99 29.89
N ASN A 516 14.48 -56.11 28.92
CA ASN A 516 13.28 -56.21 28.08
C ASN A 516 13.60 -57.02 26.81
N TYR A 517 12.86 -58.10 26.59
CA TYR A 517 12.88 -58.95 25.38
C TYR A 517 11.76 -58.50 24.44
N SER A 518 12.00 -58.53 23.12
CA SER A 518 11.00 -58.11 22.11
C SER A 518 9.91 -59.16 21.87
N SER A 519 10.16 -60.42 22.25
CA SER A 519 9.16 -61.50 22.24
C SER A 519 9.50 -62.60 23.26
N ASP A 520 8.51 -63.41 23.64
CA ASP A 520 8.73 -64.59 24.50
C ASP A 520 9.65 -65.62 23.85
N LEU A 521 9.66 -65.69 22.51
CA LEU A 521 10.57 -66.54 21.77
C LEU A 521 12.02 -66.06 21.91
N GLU A 522 12.28 -64.74 21.78
CA GLU A 522 13.61 -64.15 22.00
C GLU A 522 14.08 -64.40 23.44
N ARG A 523 13.18 -64.31 24.42
CA ARG A 523 13.53 -64.62 25.81
C ARG A 523 13.94 -66.08 25.99
N GLN A 524 13.19 -67.02 25.42
CA GLN A 524 13.51 -68.45 25.51
C GLN A 524 14.82 -68.79 24.79
N THR A 525 15.08 -68.22 23.61
CA THR A 525 16.36 -68.43 22.89
C THR A 525 17.53 -67.81 23.64
N VAL A 526 17.40 -66.60 24.17
CA VAL A 526 18.46 -65.96 24.98
C VAL A 526 18.73 -66.73 26.26
N GLN A 527 17.70 -67.28 26.93
CA GLN A 527 17.86 -68.11 28.12
C GLN A 527 18.52 -69.46 27.82
N ALA A 528 18.12 -70.10 26.71
CA ALA A 528 18.74 -71.32 26.25
C ALA A 528 20.23 -71.11 25.90
N LEU A 529 20.54 -70.02 25.19
CA LEU A 529 21.92 -69.61 24.87
C LEU A 529 22.74 -69.31 26.13
N ALA A 530 22.17 -68.56 27.08
CA ALA A 530 22.82 -68.25 28.35
C ALA A 530 23.17 -69.52 29.14
N GLN A 531 22.23 -70.47 29.24
CA GLN A 531 22.47 -71.76 29.91
C GLN A 531 23.46 -72.65 29.15
N GLN A 532 23.34 -72.72 27.82
CA GLN A 532 24.19 -73.57 26.98
C GLN A 532 25.67 -73.13 27.04
N TYR A 533 25.91 -71.83 27.06
CA TYR A 533 27.26 -71.26 27.02
C TYR A 533 27.77 -70.80 28.38
N GLY A 534 26.97 -70.92 29.45
CA GLY A 534 27.34 -70.48 30.80
C GLY A 534 27.60 -68.97 30.91
N ILE A 535 26.94 -68.18 30.06
CA ILE A 535 27.09 -66.72 29.94
C ILE A 535 25.83 -66.02 30.45
N THR A 536 25.93 -64.70 30.69
CA THR A 536 24.77 -63.91 31.12
C THR A 536 23.75 -63.74 29.98
N GLU A 537 22.46 -63.62 30.31
CA GLU A 537 21.39 -63.39 29.30
C GLU A 537 21.67 -62.15 28.44
N GLN A 538 22.31 -61.11 28.99
CA GLN A 538 22.68 -59.91 28.25
C GLN A 538 23.76 -60.21 27.18
N GLN A 539 24.75 -61.05 27.48
CA GLN A 539 25.79 -61.47 26.52
C GLN A 539 25.22 -62.40 25.45
N ALA A 540 24.35 -63.34 25.83
CA ALA A 540 23.67 -64.23 24.90
C ALA A 540 22.80 -63.45 23.89
N ARG A 541 22.16 -62.36 24.32
CA ARG A 541 21.37 -61.49 23.45
C ARG A 541 22.24 -60.71 22.45
N THR A 542 23.40 -60.22 22.86
CA THR A 542 24.33 -59.53 21.94
C THR A 542 24.79 -60.45 20.81
N LEU A 543 25.11 -61.73 21.13
CA LEU A 543 25.47 -62.72 20.12
C LEU A 543 24.34 -62.98 19.12
N LEU A 544 23.10 -63.04 19.60
CA LEU A 544 21.93 -63.24 18.73
C LEU A 544 21.73 -62.08 17.74
N LEU A 545 21.96 -60.83 18.18
CA LEU A 545 21.80 -59.64 17.34
C LEU A 545 22.88 -59.49 16.27
N GLU A 546 24.10 -59.98 16.53
CA GLU A 546 25.19 -59.96 15.55
C GLU A 546 24.94 -60.93 14.37
N GLU A 547 24.22 -62.02 14.60
CA GLU A 547 23.91 -63.03 13.58
C GLU A 547 22.85 -62.53 12.58
N TYR A 548 21.83 -61.80 13.05
CA TYR A 548 20.78 -61.24 12.18
C TYR A 548 21.25 -60.08 11.28
N ALA A 549 22.30 -59.37 11.65
CA ALA A 549 22.79 -58.21 10.89
C ALA A 549 23.46 -58.59 9.54
N VAL A 550 23.75 -59.87 9.30
CA VAL A 550 24.45 -60.35 8.10
C VAL A 550 23.49 -60.66 6.94
N GLU A 551 22.19 -60.85 7.20
CA GLU A 551 21.22 -61.32 6.19
C GLU A 551 20.58 -60.20 5.34
N GLU A 552 20.72 -58.92 5.70
CA GLU A 552 19.92 -57.81 5.14
C GLU A 552 20.53 -57.13 3.89
N GLN A 553 21.66 -57.61 3.32
CA GLN A 553 22.30 -57.00 2.15
C GLN A 553 21.99 -57.73 0.82
N ALA A 554 20.84 -57.46 0.20
CA ALA A 554 20.61 -57.68 -1.24
C ALA A 554 19.54 -56.73 -1.82
N PRO A 555 19.78 -56.02 -2.95
CA PRO A 555 18.81 -55.07 -3.51
C PRO A 555 18.01 -55.62 -4.72
N PRO A 556 16.75 -55.17 -4.95
CA PRO A 556 16.06 -55.34 -6.23
C PRO A 556 15.87 -54.03 -7.03
N ALA A 557 15.53 -54.22 -8.30
CA ALA A 557 15.64 -53.29 -9.43
C ALA A 557 14.42 -52.35 -9.67
N THR A 558 14.69 -51.29 -10.45
CA THR A 558 13.82 -50.18 -10.90
C THR A 558 12.83 -50.51 -12.03
N GLU A 559 11.69 -49.81 -12.05
CA GLU A 559 10.81 -49.59 -13.22
C GLU A 559 10.47 -48.08 -13.39
N SER A 560 10.26 -47.66 -14.65
CA SER A 560 10.00 -46.29 -15.09
C SER A 560 8.80 -46.21 -16.03
N GLN A 561 7.95 -45.18 -15.93
CA GLN A 561 6.99 -44.79 -16.97
C GLN A 561 6.71 -43.28 -16.96
N SER A 562 6.58 -42.69 -18.16
CA SER A 562 6.21 -41.30 -18.48
C SER A 562 4.87 -41.25 -19.23
N ASP A 563 4.19 -40.10 -19.22
CA ASP A 563 3.66 -39.39 -20.41
C ASP A 563 2.61 -38.27 -20.07
N GLY A 564 2.65 -37.16 -20.81
CA GLY A 564 1.47 -36.64 -21.56
C GLY A 564 0.72 -35.34 -21.17
N ASP A 565 1.17 -34.19 -21.70
CA ASP A 565 0.53 -33.13 -22.54
C ASP A 565 -0.87 -32.43 -22.36
N SER A 566 -0.83 -31.12 -22.72
CA SER A 566 -1.76 -30.17 -23.44
C SER A 566 -3.06 -29.65 -22.78
N GLU A 567 -3.73 -28.51 -23.10
CA GLU A 567 -3.64 -27.41 -24.10
C GLU A 567 -4.58 -26.21 -23.69
N THR A 568 -4.45 -25.05 -24.36
CA THR A 568 -5.12 -23.72 -24.20
C THR A 568 -6.42 -23.50 -25.01
N ILE A 569 -7.23 -22.45 -24.71
CA ILE A 569 -8.06 -21.60 -25.65
C ILE A 569 -8.59 -20.33 -24.92
N GLY A 570 -8.74 -19.19 -25.62
CA GLY A 570 -9.45 -17.96 -25.18
C GLY A 570 -10.53 -17.47 -26.17
N ILE A 571 -11.19 -16.31 -25.93
CA ILE A 571 -11.72 -15.28 -26.89
C ILE A 571 -12.65 -14.20 -26.22
N ASN A 572 -12.63 -13.01 -26.85
CA ASN A 572 -13.19 -11.62 -26.73
C ASN A 572 -14.68 -11.26 -26.40
N LEU A 573 -14.85 -9.96 -26.09
CA LEU A 573 -16.04 -9.07 -25.89
C LEU A 573 -16.64 -8.43 -27.18
N PRO A 574 -17.88 -7.87 -27.14
CA PRO A 574 -18.20 -6.60 -27.85
C PRO A 574 -19.23 -5.63 -27.18
N GLY A 575 -19.25 -4.34 -27.62
CA GLY A 575 -20.11 -3.22 -27.19
C GLY A 575 -21.35 -2.89 -28.07
N SER A 576 -22.36 -2.22 -27.49
CA SER A 576 -22.87 -0.82 -27.67
C SER A 576 -23.87 -0.54 -28.81
N GLY A 577 -25.10 -0.12 -28.45
CA GLY A 577 -26.19 0.34 -29.33
C GLY A 577 -26.84 1.67 -28.84
N PRO A 578 -27.79 2.26 -29.61
CA PRO A 578 -28.16 3.69 -29.60
C PRO A 578 -29.13 4.14 -28.49
N GLY A 579 -29.13 5.46 -28.23
CA GLY A 579 -29.61 6.10 -27.00
C GLY A 579 -31.10 6.49 -26.85
N PRO A 580 -31.48 6.99 -25.66
CA PRO A 580 -32.80 6.71 -25.04
C PRO A 580 -33.89 7.78 -25.16
N MET A 581 -33.65 8.93 -25.80
CA MET A 581 -34.63 10.03 -25.86
C MET A 581 -35.78 9.81 -26.87
N ALA A 582 -35.63 8.89 -27.83
CA ALA A 582 -36.71 8.50 -28.73
C ALA A 582 -37.61 7.40 -28.11
N ALA A 583 -37.05 6.51 -27.28
CA ALA A 583 -37.78 5.42 -26.64
C ALA A 583 -38.71 5.88 -25.50
N PHE A 584 -38.42 7.04 -24.89
CA PHE A 584 -39.17 7.56 -23.75
C PHE A 584 -40.55 8.11 -24.12
N TRP A 585 -40.67 8.83 -25.25
CA TRP A 585 -41.97 9.37 -25.70
C TRP A 585 -42.87 8.31 -26.35
N GLU A 586 -42.29 7.26 -26.94
CA GLU A 586 -43.02 6.18 -27.59
C GLU A 586 -43.58 5.14 -26.60
N TRP A 587 -43.00 5.07 -25.39
CA TRP A 587 -43.48 4.22 -24.30
C TRP A 587 -44.64 4.85 -23.51
N LEU A 588 -44.69 6.18 -23.41
CA LEU A 588 -45.69 6.91 -22.62
C LEU A 588 -47.10 6.97 -23.25
N THR A 589 -47.23 6.62 -24.54
CA THR A 589 -48.48 6.76 -25.31
C THR A 589 -49.06 5.44 -25.83
N ARG A 590 -48.54 4.29 -25.40
CA ARG A 590 -48.99 2.99 -25.92
C ARG A 590 -50.02 2.38 -24.96
N ASP A 591 -51.29 2.54 -25.31
CA ASP A 591 -52.43 1.91 -24.64
C ASP A 591 -52.37 0.38 -24.80
N ASP A 592 -52.50 -0.33 -23.67
CA ASP A 592 -52.61 -1.78 -23.58
C ASP A 592 -53.99 -2.26 -24.07
N GLU A 593 -54.07 -2.69 -25.33
CA GLU A 593 -55.10 -3.63 -25.77
C GLU A 593 -54.46 -4.89 -26.38
N GLN A 594 -54.85 -6.04 -25.81
CA GLN A 594 -54.74 -7.41 -26.33
C GLN A 594 -53.48 -8.21 -25.94
N GLY A 595 -53.57 -8.83 -24.76
CA GLY A 595 -53.07 -10.18 -24.51
C GLY A 595 -54.22 -11.19 -24.51
N ARG A 596 -54.59 -11.66 -25.71
CA ARG A 596 -55.11 -13.02 -25.97
C ARG A 596 -54.37 -13.58 -27.18
#